data_AF-A0AAU8UD83-F1
#
_entry.id   AF-A0AAU8UD83-F1
#
_cell.length_a   1.000
_cell.length_b   1.000
_cell.length_c   1.000
_cell.angle_alpha   90.00
_cell.angle_beta   90.00
_cell.angle_gamma   90.00
#
_symmetry.space_group_name_H-M   'P 1'
#
loop_
_entity.id
_entity.type
_entity.pdbx_description
1 polymer ?
#
loop_
_entity_poly.entity_id
_entity_poly.type
_entity_poly.pdbx_seq_one_letter_code
_entity_poly.pdbx_strand_id
1 'polypeptide(L)'
;MSGRRWTLALATTATTTALSLSILAGWQRGGTLAERLIWIAIGVVLVTSAHLLPALIREMPIVIRSVGSVLWAACLVTACYGHAVFFAFAQQHAGELRASIVQAAPAPSPARSLTIVMAERATVTAQLAAANARHCVGNCVTLASRRATLAAKLDALNAEADDVRRQQAATDRVTVQRDALLVDPVTARLAALLDTTNGRVDLLTGLAFAAVLEGVACLLWSVALRSPLPVVTGETAPAVTVTRAVTEPIVAAVTNAADMTPAAVMPVTASQADETVSRNSATGRDDSTTRSHSPRDDPIAQLPGAAPRDDHLSRLVRDVAAGLVRPTVADIRRHLSCSQARAAELRRQLADYNVTA
;
A
#
# COMPACT_ATOMS: atom_id res chain seq x y z
N MET A 1 -36.00 14.79 15.12
CA MET A 1 -35.78 13.43 14.58
C MET A 1 -35.15 13.37 13.19
N SER A 2 -35.34 14.36 12.29
CA SER A 2 -34.77 14.33 10.93
C SER A 2 -33.22 14.42 10.91
N GLY A 3 -32.62 15.39 11.61
CA GLY A 3 -31.17 15.63 11.56
C GLY A 3 -30.28 14.43 11.95
N ARG A 4 -30.62 13.71 13.01
CA ARG A 4 -29.85 12.52 13.46
C ARG A 4 -29.89 11.37 12.45
N ARG A 5 -30.99 11.22 11.70
CA ARG A 5 -31.09 10.21 10.64
C ARG A 5 -30.19 10.57 9.45
N TRP A 6 -30.14 11.84 9.08
CA TRP A 6 -29.24 12.33 8.04
C TRP A 6 -27.75 12.22 8.43
N THR A 7 -27.38 12.56 9.66
CA THR A 7 -25.99 12.40 10.12
C THR A 7 -25.56 10.94 10.17
N LEU A 8 -26.45 10.04 10.58
CA LEU A 8 -26.19 8.58 10.54
C LEU A 8 -26.01 8.09 9.10
N ALA A 9 -26.88 8.51 8.18
CA ALA A 9 -26.75 8.15 6.77
C ALA A 9 -25.42 8.65 6.16
N LEU A 10 -25.02 9.89 6.45
CA LEU A 10 -23.72 10.42 6.00
C LEU A 10 -22.54 9.67 6.63
N ALA A 11 -22.61 9.35 7.92
CA ALA A 11 -21.56 8.61 8.62
C ALA A 11 -21.38 7.20 8.05
N THR A 12 -22.47 6.50 7.74
CA THR A 12 -22.42 5.17 7.13
C THR A 12 -21.88 5.22 5.72
N THR A 13 -22.29 6.20 4.90
CA THR A 13 -21.74 6.39 3.55
C THR A 13 -20.24 6.66 3.60
N ALA A 14 -19.78 7.60 4.44
CA ALA A 14 -18.36 7.92 4.58
C ALA A 14 -17.54 6.70 5.05
N THR A 15 -18.05 5.94 6.01
CA THR A 15 -17.41 4.71 6.50
C THR A 15 -17.37 3.62 5.43
N THR A 16 -18.43 3.48 4.64
CA THR A 16 -18.47 2.51 3.53
C THR A 16 -17.45 2.85 2.46
N THR A 17 -17.28 4.13 2.14
CA THR A 17 -16.25 4.59 1.20
C THR A 17 -14.84 4.30 1.74
N ALA A 18 -14.56 4.64 3.00
CA ALA A 18 -13.28 4.34 3.66
C ALA A 18 -12.99 2.83 3.68
N LEU A 19 -13.97 2.00 4.05
CA LEU A 19 -13.83 0.54 4.02
C LEU A 19 -13.55 0.01 2.61
N SER A 20 -14.23 0.56 1.60
CA SER A 20 -13.99 0.16 0.20
C SER A 20 -12.54 0.45 -0.23
N LEU A 21 -12.02 1.63 0.13
CA LEU A 21 -10.62 2.00 -0.12
C LEU A 21 -9.66 1.05 0.62
N SER A 22 -9.94 0.75 1.89
CA SER A 22 -9.11 -0.15 2.68
C SER A 22 -9.13 -1.59 2.16
N ILE A 23 -10.27 -2.08 1.67
CA ILE A 23 -10.39 -3.42 1.08
C ILE A 23 -9.57 -3.49 -0.21
N LEU A 24 -9.71 -2.50 -1.09
CA LEU A 24 -8.94 -2.41 -2.33
C LEU A 24 -7.43 -2.31 -2.06
N ALA A 25 -7.04 -1.49 -1.08
CA ALA A 25 -5.64 -1.36 -0.65
C ALA A 25 -5.09 -2.69 -0.09
N GLY A 26 -5.87 -3.38 0.75
CA GLY A 26 -5.48 -4.67 1.33
C GLY A 26 -5.34 -5.77 0.29
N TRP A 27 -6.22 -5.76 -0.72
CA TRP A 27 -6.18 -6.71 -1.83
C TRP A 27 -4.91 -6.55 -2.70
N GLN A 28 -4.40 -5.33 -2.84
CA GLN A 28 -3.21 -5.03 -3.63
C GLN A 28 -1.90 -5.41 -2.92
N ARG A 29 -1.87 -5.49 -1.58
CA ARG A 29 -0.65 -5.72 -0.79
C ARG A 29 -0.24 -7.19 -0.66
N GLY A 30 -1.17 -8.14 -0.71
CA GLY A 30 -0.87 -9.57 -0.54
C GLY A 30 -0.49 -10.28 -1.85
N GLY A 31 0.57 -11.09 -1.82
CA GLY A 31 1.00 -11.94 -2.93
C GLY A 31 0.13 -13.19 -3.04
N THR A 32 -0.24 -13.77 -1.90
CA THR A 32 -1.14 -14.94 -1.77
C THR A 32 -2.56 -14.53 -1.36
N LEU A 33 -3.56 -15.41 -1.57
CA LEU A 33 -4.94 -15.15 -1.14
C LEU A 33 -5.06 -14.98 0.38
N ALA A 34 -4.34 -15.80 1.16
CA ALA A 34 -4.33 -15.71 2.62
C ALA A 34 -3.79 -14.36 3.10
N GLU A 35 -2.66 -13.90 2.56
CA GLU A 35 -2.09 -12.58 2.88
C GLU A 35 -3.07 -11.44 2.57
N ARG A 36 -3.77 -11.50 1.42
CA ARG A 36 -4.75 -10.48 1.04
C ARG A 36 -5.91 -10.40 2.02
N LEU A 37 -6.43 -11.55 2.44
CA LEU A 37 -7.51 -11.60 3.43
C LEU A 37 -7.07 -11.03 4.78
N ILE A 38 -5.84 -11.32 5.21
CA ILE A 38 -5.26 -10.75 6.43
C ILE A 38 -5.15 -9.22 6.33
N TRP A 39 -4.63 -8.70 5.21
CA TRP A 39 -4.51 -7.26 5.00
C TRP A 39 -5.88 -6.55 4.95
N ILE A 40 -6.88 -7.19 4.34
CA ILE A 40 -8.25 -6.68 4.34
C ILE A 40 -8.80 -6.64 5.77
N ALA A 41 -8.66 -7.72 6.54
CA ALA A 41 -9.16 -7.80 7.91
C ALA A 41 -8.52 -6.73 8.79
N ILE A 42 -7.19 -6.56 8.72
CA ILE A 42 -6.47 -5.50 9.45
C ILE A 42 -7.01 -4.12 9.06
N GLY A 43 -7.17 -3.86 7.77
CA GLY A 43 -7.69 -2.59 7.27
C GLY A 43 -9.11 -2.27 7.78
N VAL A 44 -10.02 -3.25 7.72
CA VAL A 44 -11.39 -3.11 8.24
C VAL A 44 -11.38 -2.78 9.73
N VAL A 45 -10.55 -3.47 10.52
CA VAL A 45 -10.42 -3.20 11.96
C VAL A 45 -9.87 -1.80 12.22
N LEU A 46 -8.86 -1.35 11.47
CA LEU A 46 -8.29 -0.02 11.61
C LEU A 46 -9.30 1.09 11.29
N VAL A 47 -10.03 0.98 10.17
CA VAL A 47 -11.03 1.98 9.75
C VAL A 47 -12.21 2.04 10.72
N THR A 48 -12.76 0.87 11.09
CA THR A 48 -13.87 0.82 12.06
C THR A 48 -13.45 1.40 13.41
N SER A 49 -12.26 1.04 13.89
CA SER A 49 -11.71 1.62 15.13
C SER A 49 -11.51 3.13 15.00
N ALA A 50 -10.92 3.62 13.91
CA ALA A 50 -10.72 5.06 13.70
C ALA A 50 -12.03 5.86 13.76
N HIS A 51 -13.12 5.32 13.20
CA HIS A 51 -14.41 6.00 13.14
C HIS A 51 -15.22 5.91 14.45
N LEU A 52 -15.22 4.76 15.12
CA LEU A 52 -16.08 4.49 16.28
C LEU A 52 -15.42 4.82 17.62
N LEU A 53 -14.10 4.64 17.77
CA LEU A 53 -13.39 4.83 19.04
C LEU A 53 -13.56 6.25 19.63
N PRO A 54 -13.50 7.35 18.85
CA PRO A 54 -13.68 8.71 19.38
C PRO A 54 -15.03 8.94 20.06
N ALA A 55 -16.07 8.30 19.54
CA ALA A 55 -17.42 8.42 20.08
C ALA A 55 -17.58 7.58 21.35
N LEU A 56 -16.97 6.38 21.41
CA LEU A 56 -17.10 5.44 22.52
C LEU A 56 -16.31 5.86 23.77
N ILE A 57 -15.13 6.44 23.60
CA ILE A 57 -14.26 6.80 24.74
C ILE A 57 -14.57 8.18 25.34
N ARG A 58 -15.52 8.93 24.79
CA ARG A 58 -15.75 10.33 25.15
C ARG A 58 -16.20 10.53 26.60
N GLU A 59 -17.06 9.64 27.08
CA GLU A 59 -17.65 9.69 28.44
C GLU A 59 -16.85 8.85 29.46
N MET A 60 -15.66 8.36 29.08
CA MET A 60 -14.81 7.52 29.92
C MET A 60 -13.86 8.37 30.80
N PRO A 61 -13.36 7.83 31.93
CA PRO A 61 -12.40 8.53 32.78
C PRO A 61 -11.12 8.90 32.01
N ILE A 62 -10.45 9.97 32.46
CA ILE A 62 -9.35 10.65 31.73
C ILE A 62 -8.24 9.67 31.29
N VAL A 63 -7.89 8.69 32.13
CA VAL A 63 -6.86 7.69 31.81
C VAL A 63 -7.27 6.77 30.66
N ILE A 64 -8.51 6.27 30.67
CA ILE A 64 -9.04 5.45 29.58
C ILE A 64 -9.16 6.28 28.31
N ARG A 65 -9.58 7.55 28.45
CA ARG A 65 -9.66 8.49 27.33
C ARG A 65 -8.28 8.74 26.71
N SER A 66 -7.22 8.95 27.50
CA SER A 66 -5.88 9.18 26.95
C SER A 66 -5.34 7.96 26.21
N VAL A 67 -5.48 6.76 26.80
CA VAL A 67 -5.04 5.51 26.13
C VAL A 67 -5.85 5.27 24.86
N GLY A 68 -7.17 5.46 24.92
CA GLY A 68 -8.05 5.36 23.76
C GLY A 68 -7.72 6.39 22.67
N SER A 69 -7.38 7.63 23.02
CA SER A 69 -6.97 8.66 22.06
C SER A 69 -5.65 8.32 21.36
N VAL A 70 -4.68 7.72 22.07
CA VAL A 70 -3.42 7.26 21.45
C VAL A 70 -3.68 6.12 20.48
N LEU A 71 -4.49 5.13 20.88
CA LEU A 71 -4.87 4.02 20.00
C LEU A 71 -5.65 4.52 18.77
N TRP A 72 -6.60 5.45 18.97
CA TRP A 72 -7.32 6.09 17.89
C TRP A 72 -6.38 6.80 16.91
N ALA A 73 -5.43 7.59 17.40
CA ALA A 73 -4.47 8.30 16.54
C ALA A 73 -3.63 7.31 15.73
N ALA A 74 -3.18 6.20 16.33
CA ALA A 74 -2.45 5.15 15.62
C ALA A 74 -3.31 4.48 14.52
N CYS A 75 -4.58 4.18 14.82
CA CYS A 75 -5.52 3.64 13.82
C CYS A 75 -5.74 4.63 12.68
N LEU A 76 -5.98 5.90 13.00
CA LEU A 76 -6.20 6.97 12.04
C LEU A 76 -5.00 7.16 11.10
N VAL A 77 -3.79 7.28 11.66
CA VAL A 77 -2.55 7.44 10.88
C VAL A 77 -2.34 6.25 9.94
N THR A 78 -2.55 5.03 10.45
CA THR A 78 -2.36 3.80 9.65
C THR A 78 -3.40 3.68 8.54
N ALA A 79 -4.66 4.01 8.81
CA ALA A 79 -5.74 4.05 7.81
C ALA A 79 -5.46 5.11 6.74
N CYS A 80 -5.08 6.33 7.16
CA CYS A 80 -4.71 7.42 6.24
C CYS A 80 -3.55 7.02 5.33
N TYR A 81 -2.50 6.40 5.88
CA TYR A 81 -1.39 5.89 5.09
C TYR A 81 -1.83 4.80 4.09
N GLY A 82 -2.69 3.88 4.52
CA GLY A 82 -3.29 2.86 3.64
C GLY A 82 -4.02 3.47 2.44
N HIS A 83 -4.87 4.46 2.67
CA HIS A 83 -5.63 5.16 1.63
C HIS A 83 -4.72 6.02 0.74
N ALA A 84 -3.74 6.73 1.31
CA ALA A 84 -2.77 7.51 0.55
C ALA A 84 -2.01 6.66 -0.46
N VAL A 85 -1.56 5.47 -0.05
CA VAL A 85 -0.88 4.51 -0.93
C VAL A 85 -1.81 4.03 -2.04
N PHE A 86 -3.09 3.76 -1.75
CA PHE A 86 -4.07 3.41 -2.79
C PHE A 86 -4.25 4.53 -3.81
N PHE A 87 -4.38 5.78 -3.36
CA PHE A 87 -4.49 6.93 -4.27
C PHE A 87 -3.24 7.08 -5.14
N ALA A 88 -2.04 6.93 -4.57
CA ALA A 88 -0.79 6.96 -5.33
C ALA A 88 -0.75 5.86 -6.41
N PHE A 89 -1.15 4.63 -6.07
CA PHE A 89 -1.24 3.55 -7.06
C PHE A 89 -2.30 3.82 -8.14
N ALA A 90 -3.43 4.42 -7.77
CA ALA A 90 -4.47 4.79 -8.73
C ALA A 90 -3.97 5.86 -9.72
N GLN A 91 -3.21 6.86 -9.24
CA GLN A 91 -2.59 7.88 -10.10
C GLN A 91 -1.55 7.26 -11.04
N GLN A 92 -0.69 6.37 -10.53
CA GLN A 92 0.27 5.64 -11.36
C GLN A 92 -0.43 4.83 -12.45
N HIS A 93 -1.50 4.11 -12.12
CA HIS A 93 -2.24 3.33 -13.10
C HIS A 93 -2.88 4.21 -14.18
N ALA A 94 -3.45 5.36 -13.79
CA ALA A 94 -3.97 6.33 -14.75
C ALA A 94 -2.86 6.90 -15.66
N GLY A 95 -1.67 7.17 -15.12
CA GLY A 95 -0.49 7.58 -15.88
C GLY A 95 -0.03 6.52 -16.88
N GLU A 96 0.00 5.25 -16.47
CA GLU A 96 0.33 4.13 -17.35
C GLU A 96 -0.66 3.98 -18.51
N LEU A 97 -1.96 4.14 -18.25
CA LEU A 97 -2.98 4.12 -19.30
C LEU A 97 -2.77 5.24 -20.32
N ARG A 98 -2.46 6.46 -19.86
CA ARG A 98 -2.14 7.59 -20.74
C ARG A 98 -0.88 7.33 -21.58
N ALA A 99 0.16 6.77 -20.98
CA ALA A 99 1.40 6.42 -21.68
C ALA A 99 1.24 5.26 -22.68
N SER A 100 0.28 4.36 -22.47
CA SER A 100 0.02 3.23 -23.37
C SER A 100 -0.53 3.64 -24.74
N ILE A 101 -1.18 4.82 -24.83
CA ILE A 101 -1.75 5.37 -26.06
C ILE A 101 -0.64 5.70 -27.09
N VAL A 102 0.55 6.12 -26.63
CA VAL A 102 1.69 6.46 -27.50
C VAL A 102 2.43 5.22 -27.99
N GLN A 103 2.30 4.06 -27.32
CA GLN A 103 3.03 2.83 -27.65
C GLN A 103 2.42 2.01 -28.79
N ALA A 104 1.58 2.63 -29.64
CA ALA A 104 1.00 2.00 -30.82
C ALA A 104 1.95 2.01 -32.04
N ALA A 105 3.05 2.79 -32.00
CA ALA A 105 4.06 2.75 -33.06
C ALA A 105 4.95 1.50 -32.88
N PRO A 106 5.12 0.65 -33.92
CA PRO A 106 5.97 -0.52 -33.86
C PRO A 106 7.40 -0.15 -33.45
N ALA A 107 7.99 -0.92 -32.55
CA ALA A 107 9.43 -0.82 -32.28
C ALA A 107 10.16 -1.02 -33.62
N PRO A 108 10.97 -0.05 -34.08
CA PRO A 108 11.73 -0.25 -35.28
C PRO A 108 12.69 -1.42 -35.04
N SER A 109 12.78 -2.31 -36.02
CA SER A 109 13.59 -3.53 -36.01
C SER A 109 15.00 -3.26 -35.45
N PRO A 110 15.65 -4.25 -34.80
CA PRO A 110 16.95 -4.06 -34.18
C PRO A 110 17.95 -3.56 -35.22
N ALA A 111 18.10 -2.24 -35.27
CA ALA A 111 19.09 -1.59 -36.10
C ALA A 111 20.44 -2.05 -35.56
N ARG A 112 21.35 -2.35 -36.48
CA ARG A 112 22.75 -2.60 -36.15
C ARG A 112 23.23 -1.51 -35.19
N SER A 113 23.80 -1.89 -34.04
CA SER A 113 24.12 -0.92 -33.01
C SER A 113 25.13 0.11 -33.53
N LEU A 114 24.95 1.38 -33.16
CA LEU A 114 25.86 2.47 -33.56
C LEU A 114 27.33 2.13 -33.22
N THR A 115 27.54 1.37 -32.15
CA THR A 115 28.87 0.88 -31.73
C THR A 115 29.51 -0.04 -32.76
N ILE A 116 28.76 -0.95 -33.39
CA ILE A 116 29.26 -1.83 -34.45
C ILE A 116 29.59 -1.01 -35.70
N VAL A 117 28.69 -0.10 -36.11
CA VAL A 117 28.91 0.77 -37.28
C VAL A 117 30.15 1.65 -37.10
N MET A 118 30.35 2.22 -35.91
CA MET A 118 31.54 3.02 -35.61
C MET A 118 32.83 2.20 -35.58
N ALA A 119 32.79 0.95 -35.11
CA ALA A 119 33.95 0.06 -35.11
C ALA A 119 34.38 -0.32 -36.54
N GLU A 120 33.41 -0.62 -37.42
CA GLU A 120 33.69 -0.87 -38.83
C GLU A 120 34.21 0.37 -39.55
N ARG A 121 33.62 1.53 -39.26
CA ARG A 121 34.08 2.83 -39.78
C ARG A 121 35.53 3.10 -39.42
N ALA A 122 35.91 2.88 -38.16
CA ALA A 122 37.30 3.04 -37.71
C ALA A 122 38.25 2.10 -38.48
N THR A 123 37.84 0.85 -38.69
CA THR A 123 38.62 -0.15 -39.42
C THR A 123 38.82 0.24 -40.89
N VAL A 124 37.76 0.64 -41.59
CA VAL A 124 37.83 1.07 -43.00
C VAL A 124 38.64 2.36 -43.14
N THR A 125 38.50 3.29 -42.20
CA THR A 125 39.30 4.53 -42.16
C THR A 125 40.78 4.24 -42.02
N ALA A 126 41.16 3.33 -41.12
CA ALA A 126 42.55 2.90 -40.95
C ALA A 126 43.11 2.23 -42.22
N GLN A 127 42.31 1.39 -42.88
CA GLN A 127 42.70 0.76 -44.16
C GLN A 127 42.86 1.79 -45.28
N LEU A 128 42.00 2.80 -45.35
CA LEU A 128 42.09 3.89 -46.32
C LEU A 128 43.34 4.75 -46.07
N ALA A 129 43.63 5.10 -44.81
CA ALA A 129 44.84 5.82 -44.43
C ALA A 129 46.10 5.02 -44.81
N ALA A 130 46.13 3.72 -44.52
CA ALA A 130 47.23 2.84 -44.90
C ALA A 130 47.39 2.70 -46.43
N ALA A 131 46.29 2.76 -47.20
CA ALA A 131 46.33 2.77 -48.66
C ALA A 131 46.82 4.12 -49.22
N ASN A 132 46.52 5.23 -48.55
CA ASN A 132 46.97 6.58 -48.94
C ASN A 132 48.47 6.80 -48.67
N ALA A 133 49.01 6.23 -47.60
CA ALA A 133 50.43 6.34 -47.27
C ALA A 133 51.38 5.63 -48.26
N ARG A 134 50.87 4.68 -49.08
CA ARG A 134 51.67 3.98 -50.07
C ARG A 134 51.96 4.87 -51.28
N HIS A 135 53.24 5.09 -51.54
CA HIS A 135 53.71 5.69 -52.79
C HIS A 135 53.76 4.63 -53.90
N CYS A 136 53.36 5.01 -55.11
CA CYS A 136 53.35 4.11 -56.26
C CYS A 136 54.04 4.81 -57.44
N VAL A 137 54.93 4.10 -58.13
CA VAL A 137 55.70 4.58 -59.28
C VAL A 137 55.33 3.70 -60.48
N GLY A 138 54.67 4.28 -61.49
CA GLY A 138 54.18 3.55 -62.67
C GLY A 138 52.66 3.48 -62.76
N ASN A 139 52.10 2.40 -63.31
CA ASN A 139 50.67 2.25 -63.53
C ASN A 139 49.94 1.78 -62.24
N CYS A 140 49.28 2.71 -61.53
CA CYS A 140 48.74 2.51 -60.18
C CYS A 140 47.23 2.22 -60.14
N VAL A 141 46.64 1.73 -61.22
CA VAL A 141 45.18 1.53 -61.36
C VAL A 141 44.60 0.65 -60.25
N THR A 142 45.32 -0.38 -59.82
CA THR A 142 44.88 -1.28 -58.74
C THR A 142 44.84 -0.59 -57.37
N LEU A 143 45.83 0.25 -57.07
CA LEU A 143 45.87 1.04 -55.83
C LEU A 143 44.80 2.14 -55.83
N ALA A 144 44.61 2.80 -56.98
CA ALA A 144 43.54 3.79 -57.18
C ALA A 144 42.15 3.17 -56.99
N SER A 145 41.90 2.01 -57.61
CA SER A 145 40.66 1.23 -57.42
C SER A 145 40.43 0.85 -55.96
N ARG A 146 41.46 0.40 -55.24
CA ARG A 146 41.36 0.07 -53.81
C ARG A 146 41.03 1.28 -52.94
N ARG A 147 41.63 2.45 -53.21
CA ARG A 147 41.31 3.71 -52.51
C ARG A 147 39.87 4.12 -52.77
N ALA A 148 39.43 4.09 -54.04
CA ALA A 148 38.05 4.38 -54.40
C ALA A 148 37.05 3.44 -53.71
N THR A 149 37.35 2.14 -53.67
CA THR A 149 36.51 1.14 -52.98
C THR A 149 36.42 1.40 -51.47
N LEU A 150 37.54 1.72 -50.82
CA LEU A 150 37.57 2.02 -49.38
C LEU A 150 36.87 3.34 -49.05
N ALA A 151 37.01 4.36 -49.91
CA ALA A 151 36.27 5.62 -49.78
C ALA A 151 34.76 5.39 -49.90
N ALA A 152 34.31 4.64 -50.91
CA ALA A 152 32.89 4.29 -51.07
C ALA A 152 32.33 3.52 -49.86
N LYS A 153 33.12 2.58 -49.30
CA LYS A 153 32.74 1.88 -48.05
C LYS A 153 32.63 2.82 -46.86
N LEU A 154 33.53 3.79 -46.74
CA LEU A 154 33.49 4.78 -45.67
C LEU A 154 32.26 5.68 -45.78
N ASP A 155 31.91 6.11 -46.99
CA ASP A 155 30.71 6.91 -47.25
C ASP A 155 29.43 6.14 -46.93
N ALA A 156 29.36 4.86 -47.29
CA ALA A 156 28.25 3.98 -46.91
C ALA A 156 28.08 3.85 -45.39
N LEU A 157 29.19 3.66 -44.65
CA LEU A 157 29.16 3.59 -43.18
C LEU A 157 28.82 4.92 -42.52
N ASN A 158 29.19 6.06 -43.12
CA ASN A 158 28.75 7.38 -42.66
C ASN A 158 27.23 7.55 -42.82
N ALA A 159 26.68 7.16 -43.98
CA ALA A 159 25.25 7.20 -44.22
C ALA A 159 24.47 6.31 -43.23
N GLU A 160 24.93 5.08 -43.01
CA GLU A 160 24.34 4.16 -42.03
C GLU A 160 24.38 4.74 -40.60
N ALA A 161 25.49 5.39 -40.20
CA ALA A 161 25.60 6.03 -38.89
C ALA A 161 24.61 7.18 -38.71
N ASP A 162 24.39 7.99 -39.74
CA ASP A 162 23.44 9.10 -39.68
C ASP A 162 21.99 8.59 -39.66
N ASP A 163 21.69 7.50 -40.37
CA ASP A 163 20.40 6.82 -40.26
C ASP A 163 20.14 6.29 -38.85
N VAL A 164 21.13 5.61 -38.25
CA VAL A 164 21.02 5.11 -36.86
C VAL A 164 20.82 6.26 -35.88
N ARG A 165 21.51 7.39 -36.04
CA ARG A 165 21.31 8.59 -35.20
C ARG A 165 19.94 9.21 -35.37
N ARG A 166 19.44 9.31 -36.60
CA ARG A 166 18.08 9.81 -36.87
C ARG A 166 17.03 8.93 -36.20
N GLN A 167 17.22 7.62 -36.26
CA GLN A 167 16.34 6.66 -35.63
C GLN A 167 16.41 6.73 -34.09
N GLN A 168 17.61 6.83 -33.50
CA GLN A 168 17.80 7.08 -32.07
C GLN A 168 17.09 8.36 -31.63
N ALA A 169 17.28 9.47 -32.33
CA ALA A 169 16.61 10.73 -32.01
C ALA A 169 15.07 10.66 -32.17
N ALA A 170 14.55 9.79 -33.04
CA ALA A 170 13.11 9.54 -33.13
C ALA A 170 12.61 8.72 -31.94
N THR A 171 13.33 7.66 -31.57
CA THR A 171 13.06 6.86 -30.37
C THR A 171 13.12 7.71 -29.11
N ASP A 172 14.13 8.58 -28.97
CA ASP A 172 14.31 9.48 -27.84
C ASP A 172 13.17 10.49 -27.72
N ARG A 173 12.62 10.98 -28.83
CA ARG A 173 11.43 11.84 -28.79
C ARG A 173 10.21 11.09 -28.29
N VAL A 174 10.03 9.84 -28.70
CA VAL A 174 8.89 9.00 -28.27
C VAL A 174 9.01 8.64 -26.79
N THR A 175 10.22 8.32 -26.30
CA THR A 175 10.46 8.03 -24.88
C THR A 175 10.21 9.28 -24.03
N VAL A 176 10.72 10.45 -24.43
CA VAL A 176 10.45 11.72 -23.73
C VAL A 176 8.96 12.05 -23.70
N GLN A 177 8.23 11.88 -24.81
CA GLN A 177 6.79 12.10 -24.84
C GLN A 177 6.03 11.12 -23.93
N ARG A 178 6.45 9.86 -23.92
CA ARG A 178 5.87 8.83 -23.04
C ARG A 178 6.10 9.17 -21.58
N ASP A 179 7.31 9.56 -21.20
CA ASP A 179 7.66 9.90 -19.83
C ASP A 179 6.91 11.14 -19.34
N ALA A 180 6.71 12.12 -20.23
CA ALA A 180 5.87 13.29 -19.94
C ALA A 180 4.39 12.92 -19.70
N LEU A 181 3.87 11.87 -20.33
CA LEU A 181 2.49 11.40 -20.13
C LEU A 181 2.31 10.51 -18.89
N LEU A 182 3.38 9.92 -18.37
CA LEU A 182 3.35 9.10 -17.15
C LEU A 182 3.12 9.95 -15.89
N VAL A 183 3.53 11.22 -15.90
CA VAL A 183 3.45 12.12 -14.75
C VAL A 183 2.31 13.12 -14.93
N ASP A 184 1.56 13.41 -13.87
CA ASP A 184 0.60 14.52 -13.89
C ASP A 184 1.37 15.86 -13.98
N PRO A 185 1.11 16.71 -15.00
CA PRO A 185 1.80 17.99 -15.13
C PRO A 185 1.67 18.89 -13.90
N VAL A 186 0.58 18.75 -13.13
CA VAL A 186 0.39 19.49 -11.88
C VAL A 186 1.32 18.96 -10.80
N THR A 187 1.43 17.64 -10.63
CA THR A 187 2.31 17.03 -9.62
C THR A 187 3.78 17.25 -9.95
N ALA A 188 4.16 17.23 -11.23
CA ALA A 188 5.50 17.58 -11.69
C ALA A 188 5.89 19.02 -11.34
N ARG A 189 4.96 19.98 -11.54
CA ARG A 189 5.21 21.39 -11.20
C ARG A 189 5.29 21.61 -9.69
N LEU A 190 4.43 20.96 -8.90
CA LEU A 190 4.53 21.00 -7.44
C LEU A 190 5.84 20.38 -6.95
N ALA A 191 6.26 19.26 -7.53
CA ALA A 191 7.50 18.58 -7.18
C ALA A 191 8.73 19.47 -7.44
N ALA A 192 8.76 20.14 -8.59
CA ALA A 192 9.81 21.09 -8.95
C ALA A 192 9.84 22.34 -8.05
N LEU A 193 8.67 22.84 -7.62
CA LEU A 193 8.59 23.99 -6.70
C LEU A 193 8.99 23.64 -5.26
N LEU A 194 8.79 22.39 -4.85
CA LEU A 194 9.04 21.89 -3.50
C LEU A 194 10.38 21.15 -3.36
N ASP A 195 11.19 21.12 -4.42
CA ASP A 195 12.45 20.34 -4.53
C ASP A 195 12.32 18.89 -4.02
N THR A 196 11.24 18.22 -4.45
CA THR A 196 10.87 16.89 -3.97
C THR A 196 10.55 15.96 -5.14
N THR A 197 10.40 14.66 -4.89
CA THR A 197 10.10 13.68 -5.94
C THR A 197 8.59 13.63 -6.22
N ASN A 198 8.20 13.34 -7.48
CA ASN A 198 6.79 13.19 -7.87
C ASN A 198 6.04 12.19 -6.97
N GLY A 199 6.70 11.08 -6.61
CA GLY A 199 6.11 10.07 -5.72
C GLY A 199 5.82 10.59 -4.31
N ARG A 200 6.58 11.56 -3.80
CA ARG A 200 6.28 12.21 -2.51
C ARG A 200 5.09 13.15 -2.62
N VAL A 201 4.96 13.90 -3.73
CA VAL A 201 3.81 14.78 -3.96
C VAL A 201 2.52 13.96 -4.07
N ASP A 202 2.54 12.85 -4.82
CA ASP A 202 1.38 11.96 -4.95
C ASP A 202 0.98 11.36 -3.59
N LEU A 203 1.97 10.96 -2.78
CA LEU A 203 1.73 10.42 -1.44
C LEU A 203 1.17 11.48 -0.48
N LEU A 204 1.71 12.71 -0.51
CA LEU A 204 1.19 13.83 0.30
C LEU A 204 -0.23 14.22 -0.11
N THR A 205 -0.50 14.26 -1.41
CA THR A 205 -1.83 14.57 -1.94
C THR A 205 -2.84 13.47 -1.57
N GLY A 206 -2.44 12.20 -1.70
CA GLY A 206 -3.22 11.06 -1.24
C GLY A 206 -3.47 11.08 0.27
N LEU A 207 -2.47 11.48 1.05
CA LEU A 207 -2.60 11.63 2.50
C LEU A 207 -3.58 12.75 2.88
N ALA A 208 -3.57 13.88 2.16
CA ALA A 208 -4.51 14.98 2.39
C ALA A 208 -5.96 14.54 2.11
N PHE A 209 -6.22 13.87 0.98
CA PHE A 209 -7.56 13.34 0.69
C PHE A 209 -8.01 12.30 1.72
N ALA A 210 -7.10 11.42 2.14
CA ALA A 210 -7.40 10.45 3.19
C ALA A 210 -7.74 11.14 4.52
N ALA A 211 -6.94 12.13 4.94
CA ALA A 211 -7.18 12.87 6.19
C ALA A 211 -8.53 13.58 6.20
N VAL A 212 -8.94 14.18 5.07
CA VAL A 212 -10.27 14.81 4.94
C VAL A 212 -11.39 13.77 5.05
N LEU A 213 -11.28 12.65 4.33
CA LEU A 213 -12.28 11.58 4.36
C LEU A 213 -12.45 11.00 5.77
N GLU A 214 -11.35 10.61 6.40
CA GLU A 214 -11.34 10.02 7.75
C GLU A 214 -11.81 11.04 8.80
N GLY A 215 -11.38 12.30 8.69
CA GLY A 215 -11.79 13.37 9.58
C GLY A 215 -13.28 13.64 9.53
N VAL A 216 -13.87 13.72 8.33
CA VAL A 216 -15.31 13.88 8.15
C VAL A 216 -16.08 12.69 8.73
N ALA A 217 -15.61 11.46 8.50
CA ALA A 217 -16.26 10.27 9.05
C ALA A 217 -16.21 10.25 10.59
N CYS A 218 -15.07 10.56 11.20
CA CYS A 218 -14.90 10.65 12.65
C CYS A 218 -15.83 11.71 13.27
N LEU A 219 -15.92 12.89 12.64
CA LEU A 219 -16.81 13.97 13.08
C LEU A 219 -18.28 13.54 13.00
N LEU A 220 -18.69 12.93 11.89
CA LEU A 220 -20.06 12.46 11.69
C LEU A 220 -20.45 11.40 12.72
N TRP A 221 -19.59 10.43 13.03
CA TRP A 221 -19.84 9.45 14.10
C TRP A 221 -19.89 10.09 15.49
N SER A 222 -18.99 11.03 15.77
CA SER A 222 -18.97 11.78 17.04
C SER A 222 -20.23 12.62 17.27
N VAL A 223 -20.87 13.10 16.20
CA VAL A 223 -22.15 13.81 16.25
C VAL A 223 -23.33 12.85 16.26
N ALA A 224 -23.29 11.78 15.46
CA ALA A 224 -24.38 10.82 15.34
C ALA A 224 -24.64 10.03 16.63
N LEU A 225 -23.58 9.74 17.39
CA LEU A 225 -23.64 9.04 18.67
C LEU A 225 -23.77 9.99 19.88
N ARG A 226 -23.92 11.30 19.68
CA ARG A 226 -24.31 12.20 20.79
C ARG A 226 -25.70 11.84 21.27
N SER A 227 -25.79 11.41 22.53
CA SER A 227 -27.07 11.37 23.24
C SER A 227 -27.62 12.80 23.32
N PRO A 228 -28.87 13.07 22.87
CA PRO A 228 -29.54 14.30 23.27
C PRO A 228 -29.65 14.26 24.79
N LEU A 229 -29.19 15.32 25.47
CA LEU A 229 -29.47 15.50 26.89
C LEU A 229 -30.98 15.30 27.11
N PRO A 230 -31.41 14.66 28.21
CA PRO A 230 -32.78 14.80 28.62
C PRO A 230 -32.99 16.28 28.92
N VAL A 231 -33.79 16.95 28.09
CA VAL A 231 -34.37 18.22 28.45
C VAL A 231 -35.22 17.90 29.68
N VAL A 232 -34.70 18.21 30.86
CA VAL A 232 -35.51 18.39 32.06
C VAL A 232 -36.34 19.63 31.78
N THR A 233 -37.42 19.48 31.00
CA THR A 233 -38.58 20.36 31.17
C THR A 233 -39.00 20.11 32.60
N GLY A 234 -38.71 21.06 33.48
CA GLY A 234 -39.13 21.02 34.86
C GLY A 234 -40.60 20.66 34.90
N GLU A 235 -40.87 19.46 35.40
CA GLU A 235 -42.17 19.09 35.92
C GLU A 235 -42.55 20.22 36.89
N THR A 236 -43.53 21.02 36.52
CA THR A 236 -44.22 21.93 37.42
C THR A 236 -44.70 21.11 38.60
N ALA A 237 -43.92 21.11 39.68
CA ALA A 237 -44.34 20.64 40.98
C ALA A 237 -45.64 21.38 41.35
N PRO A 238 -46.64 20.69 41.93
CA PRO A 238 -47.86 21.35 42.33
C PRO A 238 -47.53 22.36 43.43
N ALA A 239 -48.10 23.55 43.33
CA ALA A 239 -47.97 24.60 44.31
C ALA A 239 -48.42 24.10 45.69
N VAL A 240 -47.46 23.89 46.61
CA VAL A 240 -47.73 23.79 48.04
C VAL A 240 -47.89 25.22 48.55
N THR A 241 -49.14 25.65 48.66
CA THR A 241 -49.53 26.89 49.35
C THR A 241 -49.19 26.74 50.82
N VAL A 242 -48.08 27.34 51.25
CA VAL A 242 -47.76 27.53 52.67
C VAL A 242 -48.59 28.70 53.19
N THR A 243 -49.67 28.39 53.90
CA THR A 243 -50.38 29.37 54.73
C THR A 243 -49.96 29.19 56.18
N ARG A 244 -49.23 30.20 56.67
CA ARG A 244 -48.80 30.39 58.06
C ARG A 244 -49.99 30.79 58.93
N ALA A 245 -50.24 30.07 60.02
CA ALA A 245 -51.06 30.55 61.13
C ALA A 245 -50.62 29.93 62.47
N VAL A 246 -50.16 30.80 63.39
CA VAL A 246 -50.41 30.84 64.85
C VAL A 246 -50.14 29.54 65.64
N THR A 247 -48.94 29.34 66.22
CA THR A 247 -48.57 29.65 67.64
C THR A 247 -49.57 29.21 68.71
N GLU A 248 -49.34 28.02 69.27
CA GLU A 248 -49.62 27.68 70.68
C GLU A 248 -48.41 26.90 71.24
N PRO A 249 -47.82 27.30 72.39
CA PRO A 249 -46.78 26.53 73.04
C PRO A 249 -47.37 25.76 74.23
N ILE A 250 -47.40 24.43 74.15
CA ILE A 250 -47.50 23.58 75.35
C ILE A 250 -46.08 23.13 75.69
N VAL A 251 -45.53 23.78 76.72
CA VAL A 251 -44.34 23.34 77.45
C VAL A 251 -44.82 22.45 78.59
N ALA A 252 -44.43 21.18 78.56
CA ALA A 252 -44.47 20.29 79.72
C ALA A 252 -43.09 19.64 79.89
N ALA A 253 -42.53 19.86 81.07
CA ALA A 253 -41.22 19.43 81.52
C ALA A 253 -41.13 17.91 81.74
N VAL A 254 -39.91 17.37 81.84
CA VAL A 254 -39.36 16.64 83.01
C VAL A 254 -37.97 16.09 82.68
N THR A 255 -37.20 15.92 83.75
CA THR A 255 -35.76 15.91 84.01
C THR A 255 -35.02 14.58 83.86
N ASN A 256 -33.72 14.69 83.55
CA ASN A 256 -32.51 14.04 84.11
C ASN A 256 -32.32 12.50 84.23
N ALA A 257 -31.13 12.11 83.74
CA ALA A 257 -30.04 11.35 84.40
C ALA A 257 -29.90 9.81 84.26
N ALA A 258 -28.67 9.47 83.84
CA ALA A 258 -27.75 8.43 84.33
C ALA A 258 -27.88 6.95 83.88
N ASP A 259 -26.71 6.46 83.47
CA ASP A 259 -26.11 5.11 83.62
C ASP A 259 -26.73 3.87 82.95
N MET A 260 -26.04 3.33 81.94
CA MET A 260 -25.20 2.12 82.07
C MET A 260 -24.62 1.65 80.71
N THR A 261 -23.33 1.29 80.74
CA THR A 261 -22.45 0.64 79.72
C THR A 261 -22.86 -0.81 79.35
N PRO A 262 -22.05 -1.60 78.59
CA PRO A 262 -21.56 -1.45 77.21
C PRO A 262 -21.72 -2.77 76.39
N ALA A 263 -21.36 -2.77 75.09
CA ALA A 263 -20.62 -3.84 74.39
C ALA A 263 -20.96 -3.93 72.88
N ALA A 264 -19.95 -3.74 72.02
CA ALA A 264 -19.54 -4.69 70.98
C ALA A 264 -18.38 -4.08 70.18
N VAL A 265 -17.37 -4.93 69.95
CA VAL A 265 -15.96 -4.62 69.69
C VAL A 265 -15.62 -4.82 68.21
N MET A 266 -14.84 -3.91 67.63
CA MET A 266 -13.84 -4.17 66.56
C MET A 266 -12.49 -4.41 67.24
N PRO A 267 -11.46 -5.15 66.73
CA PRO A 267 -10.89 -4.93 65.38
C PRO A 267 -10.05 -6.09 64.71
N VAL A 268 -9.67 -5.87 63.44
CA VAL A 268 -8.35 -6.02 62.74
C VAL A 268 -7.41 -7.26 62.93
N THR A 269 -7.07 -7.87 61.77
CA THR A 269 -5.93 -8.72 61.27
C THR A 269 -5.04 -9.61 62.18
N ALA A 270 -4.82 -10.89 61.79
CA ALA A 270 -3.64 -11.40 61.03
C ALA A 270 -3.46 -12.95 61.06
N SER A 271 -2.94 -13.51 59.95
CA SER A 271 -1.97 -14.64 59.79
C SER A 271 -2.36 -16.14 59.88
N GLN A 272 -1.92 -16.89 58.84
CA GLN A 272 -1.30 -18.26 58.76
C GLN A 272 -1.99 -19.47 59.44
N ALA A 273 -1.81 -20.76 59.11
CA ALA A 273 -1.27 -21.60 58.02
C ALA A 273 -1.57 -23.07 58.45
N ASP A 274 -1.75 -24.01 57.50
CA ASP A 274 -1.54 -25.49 57.53
C ASP A 274 -2.51 -26.15 56.51
N GLU A 275 -2.05 -26.75 55.41
CA GLU A 275 -1.33 -28.02 55.23
C GLU A 275 -2.23 -29.28 55.29
N THR A 276 -2.40 -29.92 54.12
CA THR A 276 -2.44 -31.39 53.87
C THR A 276 -2.64 -31.60 52.34
N VAL A 277 -1.64 -32.05 51.55
CA VAL A 277 -1.22 -33.45 51.24
C VAL A 277 -2.34 -34.23 50.52
N SER A 278 -2.20 -34.98 49.41
CA SER A 278 -1.10 -35.32 48.49
C SER A 278 -1.67 -36.08 47.27
N ARG A 279 -0.96 -35.94 46.13
CA ARG A 279 -0.83 -36.77 44.90
C ARG A 279 -1.55 -38.13 44.80
N ASN A 280 -1.97 -38.49 43.57
CA ASN A 280 -1.30 -39.54 42.77
C ASN A 280 -1.72 -39.52 41.28
N SER A 281 -0.72 -39.73 40.42
CA SER A 281 -0.81 -39.97 38.98
C SER A 281 -0.65 -41.48 38.71
N ALA A 282 -1.36 -42.05 37.75
CA ALA A 282 -0.91 -43.26 37.06
C ALA A 282 -1.64 -43.48 35.72
N THR A 283 -0.81 -43.74 34.72
CA THR A 283 -1.00 -44.33 33.40
C THR A 283 -2.00 -45.49 33.31
N GLY A 284 -2.72 -45.55 32.18
CA GLY A 284 -3.43 -46.73 31.68
C GLY A 284 -3.36 -46.78 30.15
N ARG A 285 -2.98 -47.94 29.63
CA ARG A 285 -2.61 -48.28 28.25
C ARG A 285 -3.55 -49.40 27.75
N ASP A 286 -3.66 -49.53 26.42
CA ASP A 286 -4.29 -50.62 25.64
C ASP A 286 -5.83 -50.66 25.65
N ASP A 287 -6.59 -51.08 24.63
CA ASP A 287 -6.40 -51.47 23.23
C ASP A 287 -7.84 -51.67 22.65
N SER A 288 -8.07 -51.41 21.36
CA SER A 288 -9.05 -52.11 20.51
C SER A 288 -9.15 -51.46 19.14
N THR A 289 -8.44 -52.09 18.22
CA THR A 289 -8.58 -52.03 16.77
C THR A 289 -9.94 -52.53 16.27
N THR A 290 -10.50 -51.88 15.23
CA THR A 290 -11.08 -52.61 14.08
C THR A 290 -10.75 -51.87 12.78
N ARG A 291 -10.45 -52.68 11.78
CA ARG A 291 -9.61 -52.50 10.59
C ARG A 291 -10.47 -52.55 9.31
N SER A 292 -10.07 -51.82 8.26
CA SER A 292 -10.27 -52.16 6.82
C SER A 292 -9.66 -51.03 5.95
N HIS A 293 -8.38 -51.12 5.53
CA HIS A 293 -7.87 -51.58 4.20
C HIS A 293 -8.35 -50.72 3.00
N SER A 294 -7.51 -50.17 2.10
CA SER A 294 -6.22 -50.64 1.53
C SER A 294 -5.42 -49.50 0.80
N PRO A 295 -4.16 -49.75 0.37
CA PRO A 295 -3.11 -48.75 0.08
C PRO A 295 -2.55 -48.71 -1.38
N ARG A 296 -1.69 -47.69 -1.65
CA ARG A 296 -0.76 -47.38 -2.79
C ARG A 296 -1.16 -46.09 -3.54
N ASP A 297 -0.29 -45.14 -3.88
CA ASP A 297 1.16 -45.11 -4.15
C ASP A 297 1.80 -43.80 -3.66
N ASP A 298 3.03 -43.88 -3.13
CA ASP A 298 4.00 -42.77 -3.13
C ASP A 298 4.51 -42.56 -4.57
N PRO A 299 4.96 -41.35 -4.94
CA PRO A 299 6.41 -41.17 -4.86
C PRO A 299 6.89 -39.73 -4.53
N ILE A 300 8.07 -39.72 -3.89
CA ILE A 300 9.14 -38.69 -3.89
C ILE A 300 8.98 -37.49 -2.95
N ALA A 301 9.64 -37.65 -1.79
CA ALA A 301 10.23 -36.55 -1.04
C ALA A 301 11.18 -35.73 -1.93
N GLN A 302 10.89 -34.44 -2.12
CA GLN A 302 11.86 -33.46 -2.62
C GLN A 302 12.23 -32.48 -1.50
N LEU A 303 13.53 -32.52 -1.19
CA LEU A 303 14.34 -31.56 -0.46
C LEU A 303 13.97 -30.10 -0.84
N PRO A 304 13.94 -29.13 0.09
CA PRO A 304 13.78 -27.73 -0.28
C PRO A 304 15.06 -27.19 -0.95
N GLY A 305 15.14 -27.37 -2.27
CA GLY A 305 16.12 -26.75 -3.15
C GLY A 305 15.79 -25.28 -3.42
N ALA A 306 16.84 -24.48 -3.59
CA ALA A 306 16.79 -23.05 -3.83
C ALA A 306 15.98 -22.65 -5.08
N ALA A 307 15.13 -21.62 -4.90
CA ALA A 307 14.61 -20.61 -5.85
C ALA A 307 14.17 -21.01 -7.29
N PRO A 308 12.84 -21.00 -7.56
CA PRO A 308 12.26 -20.93 -8.91
C PRO A 308 12.19 -19.49 -9.50
N ARG A 309 12.89 -18.52 -8.91
CA ARG A 309 12.69 -17.08 -9.18
C ARG A 309 13.28 -16.64 -10.52
N ASP A 310 14.41 -17.24 -10.91
CA ASP A 310 15.17 -16.84 -12.11
C ASP A 310 14.56 -17.35 -13.43
N ASP A 311 13.85 -18.47 -13.41
CA ASP A 311 13.26 -19.06 -14.62
C ASP A 311 12.11 -18.22 -15.18
N HIS A 312 11.32 -17.58 -14.31
CA HIS A 312 10.16 -16.78 -14.73
C HIS A 312 10.59 -15.40 -15.25
N LEU A 313 11.62 -14.79 -14.66
CA LEU A 313 12.16 -13.51 -15.13
C LEU A 313 12.87 -13.69 -16.47
N SER A 314 13.70 -14.73 -16.61
CA SER A 314 14.42 -15.03 -17.85
C SER A 314 13.48 -15.33 -19.02
N ARG A 315 12.39 -16.06 -18.79
CA ARG A 315 11.33 -16.27 -19.78
C ARG A 315 10.62 -14.97 -20.13
N LEU A 316 10.27 -14.16 -19.13
CA LEU A 316 9.59 -12.89 -19.35
C LEU A 316 10.44 -11.90 -20.15
N VAL A 317 11.74 -11.78 -19.85
CA VAL A 317 12.69 -10.96 -20.61
C VAL A 317 12.73 -11.39 -22.08
N ARG A 318 12.81 -12.71 -22.34
CA ARG A 318 12.82 -13.25 -23.71
C ARG A 318 11.53 -12.97 -24.46
N ASP A 319 10.38 -13.15 -23.81
CA ASP A 319 9.06 -12.98 -24.44
C ASP A 319 8.73 -11.49 -24.68
N VAL A 320 9.21 -10.60 -23.81
CA VAL A 320 9.15 -9.14 -24.04
C VAL A 320 10.07 -8.73 -25.19
N ALA A 321 11.29 -9.27 -25.25
CA ALA A 321 12.23 -9.01 -26.35
C ALA A 321 11.71 -9.55 -27.70
N ALA A 322 10.97 -10.66 -27.68
CA ALA A 322 10.30 -11.23 -28.86
C ALA A 322 8.99 -10.50 -29.23
N GLY A 323 8.55 -9.51 -28.46
CA GLY A 323 7.32 -8.74 -28.70
C GLY A 323 6.03 -9.51 -28.39
N LEU A 324 6.11 -10.69 -27.76
CA LEU A 324 4.97 -11.53 -27.40
C LEU A 324 4.20 -10.99 -26.19
N VAL A 325 4.86 -10.20 -25.34
CA VAL A 325 4.30 -9.65 -24.12
C VAL A 325 4.67 -8.18 -24.01
N ARG A 326 3.67 -7.30 -23.85
CA ARG A 326 3.95 -5.89 -23.51
C ARG A 326 4.40 -5.82 -22.05
N PRO A 327 5.38 -4.98 -21.68
CA PRO A 327 5.88 -4.84 -20.31
C PRO A 327 4.90 -4.05 -19.42
N THR A 328 3.62 -4.44 -19.45
CA THR A 328 2.54 -3.90 -18.63
C THR A 328 2.12 -4.94 -17.60
N VAL A 329 1.65 -4.48 -16.44
CA VAL A 329 1.22 -5.39 -15.36
C VAL A 329 0.06 -6.28 -15.85
N ALA A 330 -0.85 -5.74 -16.66
CA ALA A 330 -1.99 -6.49 -17.19
C ALA A 330 -1.60 -7.59 -18.19
N ASP A 331 -0.63 -7.33 -19.06
CA ASP A 331 -0.17 -8.31 -20.05
C ASP A 331 0.75 -9.36 -19.43
N ILE A 332 1.64 -8.97 -18.51
CA ILE A 332 2.43 -9.91 -17.70
C ILE A 332 1.50 -10.83 -16.90
N ARG A 333 0.42 -10.29 -16.35
CA ARG A 333 -0.60 -11.07 -15.62
C ARG A 333 -1.28 -12.10 -16.51
N ARG A 334 -1.69 -11.70 -17.71
CA ARG A 334 -2.35 -12.59 -18.68
C ARG A 334 -1.40 -13.66 -19.22
N HIS A 335 -0.15 -13.29 -19.51
CA HIS A 335 0.85 -14.18 -20.08
C HIS A 335 1.35 -15.24 -19.09
N LEU A 336 1.63 -14.84 -17.85
CA LEU A 336 2.16 -15.73 -16.82
C LEU A 336 1.08 -16.29 -15.87
N SER A 337 -0.20 -15.96 -16.10
CA SER A 337 -1.33 -16.31 -15.23
C SER A 337 -1.05 -16.02 -13.74
N CYS A 338 -0.38 -14.90 -13.45
CA CYS A 338 0.12 -14.57 -12.11
C CYS A 338 -0.76 -13.52 -11.41
N SER A 339 -0.52 -13.25 -10.12
CA SER A 339 -1.25 -12.22 -9.39
C SER A 339 -0.79 -10.81 -9.79
N GLN A 340 -1.64 -9.78 -9.65
CA GLN A 340 -1.28 -8.40 -10.00
C GLN A 340 -0.02 -7.90 -9.25
N ALA A 341 0.11 -8.25 -7.97
CA ALA A 341 1.30 -7.92 -7.17
C ALA A 341 2.56 -8.59 -7.72
N ARG A 342 2.47 -9.87 -8.12
CA ARG A 342 3.59 -10.59 -8.74
C ARG A 342 3.94 -10.04 -10.13
N ALA A 343 2.95 -9.64 -10.91
CA ALA A 343 3.17 -8.98 -12.21
C ALA A 343 3.80 -7.59 -12.04
N ALA A 344 3.44 -6.83 -10.99
CA ALA A 344 4.05 -5.55 -10.67
C ALA A 344 5.51 -5.72 -10.20
N GLU A 345 5.78 -6.74 -9.40
CA GLU A 345 7.14 -7.07 -8.94
C GLU A 345 8.03 -7.54 -10.10
N LEU A 346 7.53 -8.44 -10.95
CA LEU A 346 8.24 -8.86 -12.16
C LEU A 346 8.49 -7.68 -13.11
N ARG A 347 7.57 -6.71 -13.19
CA ARG A 347 7.77 -5.49 -13.97
C ARG A 347 8.88 -4.61 -13.39
N ARG A 348 9.00 -4.49 -12.06
CA ARG A 348 10.13 -3.78 -11.43
C ARG A 348 11.45 -4.47 -11.72
N GLN A 349 11.51 -5.78 -11.54
CA GLN A 349 12.71 -6.56 -11.84
C GLN A 349 13.11 -6.48 -13.32
N LEU A 350 12.13 -6.43 -14.23
CA LEU A 350 12.35 -6.21 -15.66
C LEU A 350 12.91 -4.79 -15.94
N ALA A 351 12.43 -3.78 -15.22
CA ALA A 351 12.94 -2.41 -15.33
C ALA A 351 14.38 -2.32 -14.83
N ASP A 352 14.69 -2.94 -13.69
CA ASP A 352 16.04 -2.97 -13.13
C ASP A 352 17.02 -3.73 -14.04
N TYR A 353 16.59 -4.87 -14.61
CA TYR A 353 17.39 -5.66 -15.55
C TYR A 353 17.75 -4.88 -16.82
N ASN A 354 16.79 -4.14 -17.39
CA ASN A 354 17.01 -3.31 -18.59
C ASN A 354 17.90 -2.09 -18.32
N VAL A 355 18.05 -1.66 -17.07
CA VAL A 355 18.98 -0.57 -16.69
C VAL A 355 20.42 -1.09 -16.55
N THR A 356 20.58 -2.38 -16.22
CA THR A 356 21.91 -3.01 -16.03
C THR A 356 22.48 -3.71 -17.27
N ALA A 357 21.68 -3.92 -18.31
CA ALA A 357 22.06 -4.58 -19.56
C ALA A 357 22.47 -3.57 -20.65
#